data_AF-A0A7X3XZR2-F1
#
_entry.id   AF-A0A7X3XZR2-F1
#
_cell.length_a   1.000
_cell.length_b   1.000
_cell.length_c   1.000
_cell.angle_alpha   90.00
_cell.angle_beta   90.00
_cell.angle_gamma   90.00
#
_symmetry.space_group_name_H-M   'P 1'
#
loop_
_entity.id
_entity.type
_entity.pdbx_description
1 polymer ?
#
loop_
_entity_poly.entity_id
_entity_poly.type
_entity_poly.pdbx_seq_one_letter_code
_entity_poly.pdbx_strand_id
1 'polypeptide(L)' 'GYIKRQLEQIEKFQKLEGKSIPATFRYDRVTGFSNEVAEKLSKVRPATVGQASRISGMTPAAISLLLVALERSQRSANVA' A
#
# COMPACT_ATOMS: atom_id res chain seq x y z
N GLY A 1 0.32 -27.48 -6.77
CA GLY A 1 -0.45 -27.87 -5.57
C GLY A 1 -0.88 -26.64 -4.80
N TYR A 2 -1.94 -26.76 -3.99
CA TYR A 2 -2.50 -25.67 -3.16
C TYR A 2 -1.44 -24.98 -2.28
N ILE A 3 -0.58 -25.75 -1.62
CA ILE A 3 0.52 -25.24 -0.79
C ILE A 3 1.50 -24.36 -1.59
N LYS A 4 1.88 -24.80 -2.80
CA LYS A 4 2.77 -24.02 -3.67
C LYS A 4 2.19 -22.65 -4.01
N ARG A 5 0.88 -22.58 -4.30
CA ARG A 5 0.20 -21.30 -4.60
C ARG A 5 0.14 -20.37 -3.38
N GLN A 6 -0.07 -20.92 -2.18
CA GLN A 6 -0.04 -20.11 -0.96
C GLN A 6 1.36 -19.57 -0.66
N LEU A 7 2.40 -20.40 -0.83
CA LEU A 7 3.79 -19.96 -0.66
C LEU A 7 4.15 -18.84 -1.66
N GLU A 8 3.75 -18.98 -2.93
CA GLU A 8 3.93 -17.94 -3.94
C GLU A 8 3.20 -16.63 -3.59
N GLN A 9 2.02 -16.72 -2.97
CA GLN A 9 1.29 -15.53 -2.49
C GLN A 9 1.99 -14.87 -1.30
N ILE A 10 2.48 -15.66 -0.34
CA ILE A 10 3.23 -15.17 0.82
C ILE A 10 4.51 -14.47 0.35
N GLU A 11 5.27 -15.08 -0.55
CA GLU A 11 6.52 -14.51 -1.04
C GLU A 11 6.29 -13.19 -1.81
N LYS A 12 5.22 -13.11 -2.61
CA LYS A 12 4.81 -11.86 -3.25
C LYS A 12 4.42 -10.81 -2.23
N PHE A 13 3.67 -11.18 -1.19
CA PHE A 13 3.25 -10.25 -0.15
C PHE A 13 4.45 -9.70 0.65
N GLN A 14 5.42 -10.55 1.00
CA GLN A 14 6.66 -10.15 1.67
C GLN A 14 7.46 -9.15 0.84
N LYS A 15 7.56 -9.35 -0.49
CA LYS A 15 8.23 -8.38 -1.38
C LYS A 15 7.53 -7.02 -1.37
N LEU A 16 6.21 -6.99 -1.20
CA LEU A 16 5.43 -5.76 -1.17
C LEU A 16 5.56 -5.02 0.16
N GLU A 17 5.82 -5.71 1.28
CA GLU A 17 6.01 -5.07 2.58
C GLU A 17 7.18 -4.07 2.59
N GLY A 18 8.25 -4.38 1.85
CA GLY A 18 9.42 -3.51 1.71
C GLY A 18 9.22 -2.31 0.78
N LYS A 19 8.07 -2.17 0.10
CA LYS A 19 7.85 -1.07 -0.84
C LYS A 19 7.75 0.26 -0.07
N SER A 20 8.67 1.17 -0.38
CA SER A 20 8.71 2.50 0.24
C SER A 20 7.54 3.38 -0.21
N ILE A 21 7.06 4.19 0.72
CA ILE A 21 6.04 5.22 0.49
C ILE A 21 6.74 6.58 0.55
N PRO A 22 6.71 7.38 -0.53
CA PRO A 22 7.31 8.71 -0.51
C PRO A 22 6.67 9.60 0.57
N ALA A 23 7.48 10.40 1.28
CA ALA A 23 6.98 11.30 2.31
C ALA A 23 5.97 12.34 1.78
N THR A 24 6.08 12.67 0.49
CA THR A 24 5.20 13.59 -0.23
C THR A 24 3.91 12.93 -0.74
N PHE A 25 3.72 11.63 -0.52
CA PHE A 25 2.54 10.91 -0.99
C PHE A 25 1.27 11.45 -0.34
N ARG A 26 0.23 11.63 -1.16
CA ARG A 26 -1.06 12.23 -0.78
C ARG A 26 -2.15 11.17 -0.70
N TYR A 27 -2.36 10.63 0.51
CA TYR A 27 -3.36 9.58 0.77
C TYR A 27 -4.80 10.09 0.57
N ASP A 28 -5.04 11.38 0.79
CA ASP A 28 -6.33 12.05 0.61
C ASP A 28 -6.79 12.10 -0.87
N ARG A 29 -5.87 11.90 -1.81
CA ARG A 29 -6.15 11.88 -3.25
C ARG A 29 -6.31 10.48 -3.82
N VAL A 30 -6.21 9.44 -2.99
CA VAL A 30 -6.34 8.05 -3.46
C VAL A 30 -7.80 7.69 -3.61
N THR A 31 -8.24 7.51 -4.86
CA THR A 31 -9.59 7.03 -5.18
C THR A 31 -9.82 5.63 -4.58
N GLY A 32 -10.96 5.46 -3.91
CA GLY A 32 -11.38 4.19 -3.32
C GLY A 32 -10.95 3.98 -1.87
N PHE A 33 -10.13 4.87 -1.29
CA PHE A 33 -9.97 4.89 0.17
C PHE A 33 -11.25 5.37 0.83
N SER A 34 -11.61 4.73 1.94
CA SER A 34 -12.54 5.31 2.89
C SER A 34 -11.89 6.49 3.61
N ASN A 35 -12.72 7.36 4.18
CA ASN A 35 -12.24 8.46 5.01
C ASN A 35 -11.35 7.97 6.16
N GLU A 36 -11.75 6.86 6.81
CA GLU A 36 -10.97 6.28 7.92
C GLU A 36 -9.59 5.78 7.47
N VAL A 37 -9.49 5.13 6.30
CA VAL A 37 -8.21 4.67 5.76
C VAL A 37 -7.31 5.85 5.41
N ALA A 38 -7.85 6.85 4.70
CA ALA A 38 -7.10 8.04 4.31
C ALA A 38 -6.62 8.82 5.55
N GLU A 39 -7.47 8.95 6.58
CA GLU A 39 -7.15 9.59 7.85
C GLU A 39 -6.04 8.84 8.59
N LYS A 40 -6.18 7.52 8.78
CA LYS A 40 -5.16 6.69 9.45
C LYS A 40 -3.80 6.78 8.76
N LEU A 41 -3.75 6.63 7.44
CA LEU A 41 -2.51 6.73 6.68
C LEU A 41 -1.90 8.13 6.74
N SER A 42 -2.73 9.17 6.66
CA SER A 42 -2.28 10.56 6.75
C SER A 42 -1.75 10.94 8.12
N LYS A 43 -2.32 10.37 9.20
CA LYS A 43 -1.86 10.56 10.58
C LYS A 43 -0.57 9.79 10.87
N VAL A 44 -0.52 8.50 10.51
CA VAL A 44 0.62 7.63 10.82
C VAL A 44 1.82 7.92 9.92
N ARG A 45 1.59 8.32 8.66
CA ARG A 45 2.64 8.54 7.64
C ARG A 45 3.64 7.38 7.56
N PRO A 46 3.16 6.15 7.27
CA PRO A 46 4.04 4.99 7.21
C PRO A 46 5.10 5.15 6.11
N ALA A 47 6.34 4.77 6.40
CA ALA A 47 7.45 4.83 5.45
C ALA A 47 7.43 3.68 4.44
N THR A 48 6.75 2.58 4.77
CA THR A 48 6.63 1.40 3.91
C THR A 48 5.22 0.83 3.93
N VAL A 49 4.88 0.07 2.89
CA VAL A 49 3.58 -0.63 2.80
C VAL A 49 3.41 -1.65 3.92
N GLY A 50 4.48 -2.33 4.35
CA GLY A 50 4.45 -3.21 5.52
C GLY A 50 4.15 -2.47 6.82
N GLN A 51 4.63 -1.24 6.98
CA GLN A 51 4.25 -0.41 8.13
C GLN A 51 2.76 -0.01 8.06
N ALA A 52 2.27 0.31 6.86
CA ALA A 52 0.86 0.63 6.62
C ALA A 52 -0.07 -0.56 6.94
N SER A 53 0.32 -1.79 6.59
CA SER A 53 -0.49 -3.00 6.82
C SER A 53 -0.67 -3.33 8.31
N ARG A 54 0.27 -2.90 9.16
CA ARG A 54 0.21 -3.07 10.62
C ARG A 54 -0.60 -2.00 11.35
N ILE A 55 -1.10 -0.99 10.65
CA ILE A 55 -1.99 0.02 11.26
C ILE A 55 -3.30 -0.65 11.66
N SER A 56 -3.74 -0.42 12.89
CA SER A 56 -4.97 -1.02 13.41
C SER A 56 -6.19 -0.68 12.55
N GLY A 57 -6.96 -1.71 12.20
CA GLY A 57 -8.13 -1.59 11.31
C GLY A 57 -7.79 -1.31 9.84
N MET A 58 -6.55 -1.57 9.42
CA MET A 58 -6.20 -1.60 8.00
C MET A 58 -6.63 -2.94 7.38
N THR A 59 -7.18 -2.90 6.17
CA THR A 59 -7.65 -4.10 5.47
C THR A 59 -6.72 -4.48 4.30
N PRO A 60 -6.68 -5.75 3.88
CA PRO A 60 -5.94 -6.16 2.68
C PRO A 60 -6.37 -5.40 1.41
N ALA A 61 -7.66 -5.03 1.31
CA ALA A 61 -8.18 -4.23 0.20
C ALA A 61 -7.60 -2.81 0.20
N ALA A 62 -7.52 -2.16 1.37
CA ALA A 62 -6.89 -0.84 1.50
C ALA A 62 -5.40 -0.88 1.11
N ILE A 63 -4.67 -1.92 1.52
CA ILE A 63 -3.27 -2.11 1.13
C ILE A 63 -3.12 -2.33 -0.38
N SER A 64 -4.04 -3.07 -0.99
CA SER A 64 -4.05 -3.29 -2.44
C SER A 64 -4.28 -1.97 -3.19
N LEU A 65 -5.20 -1.13 -2.72
CA LEU A 65 -5.43 0.21 -3.27
C LEU A 65 -4.21 1.12 -3.11
N LEU A 66 -3.55 1.10 -1.95
CA LEU A 66 -2.32 1.86 -1.71
C LEU A 66 -1.23 1.46 -2.71
N LEU A 67 -1.02 0.16 -2.93
CA LEU A 67 -0.04 -0.35 -3.88
C LEU A 67 -0.31 0.12 -5.31
N VAL A 68 -1.57 0.09 -5.76
CA VAL A 68 -1.98 0.59 -7.07
C VAL A 68 -1.74 2.10 -7.19
N ALA A 69 -2.05 2.86 -6.14
CA ALA A 69 -1.86 4.31 -6.14
C ALA A 69 -0.38 4.71 -6.18
N LEU A 70 0.48 4.01 -5.43
CA LEU A 70 1.94 4.20 -5.47
C LEU A 70 2.51 3.91 -6.86
N GLU A 71 2.05 2.83 -7.48
CA GLU A 71 2.47 2.43 -8.82
C GLU A 71 2.07 3.46 -9.89
N ARG A 72 0.86 4.02 -9.79
CA ARG A 72 0.40 5.10 -10.68
C ARG A 72 1.25 6.36 -10.48
N SER A 73 1.53 6.74 -9.23
CA SER A 73 2.34 7.92 -8.92
C SER A 73 3.78 7.79 -9.47
N GLN A 74 4.38 6.60 -9.39
CA GLN A 74 5.73 6.35 -9.92
C GLN A 74 5.75 6.42 -11.45
N ARG A 75 4.75 5.86 -12.13
CA ARG A 75 4.66 5.96 -13.58
C ARG A 75 4.48 7.40 -14.06
N SER A 76 3.66 8.20 -13.40
CA SER A 76 3.51 9.62 -13.74
C SER A 76 4.79 10.42 -13.53
N ALA A 77 5.60 10.08 -12.51
CA ALA A 77 6.88 10.73 -12.27
C ALA A 77 7.97 10.35 -13.29
N ASN A 78 7.87 9.18 -13.92
CA ASN A 78 8.85 8.70 -14.92
C ASN A 78 8.52 9.13 -16.36
N VAL A 79 7.34 9.68 -16.60
CA VAL A 79 6.86 10.13 -17.93
C VAL A 79 6.93 11.66 -18.06
N ALA A 80 7.23 12.37 -16.98
CA ALA A 80 7.48 13.82 -16.93
C ALA A 80 8.98 14.12 -16.93
#